data_AF-A0A9D7VL71-F1
#
_entry.id   AF-A0A9D7VL71-F1
#
_cell.length_a   1.000
_cell.length_b   1.000
_cell.length_c   1.000
_cell.angle_alpha   90.00
_cell.angle_beta   90.00
_cell.angle_gamma   90.00
#
_symmetry.space_group_name_H-M   'P 1'
#
loop_
_entity.id
_entity.type
_entity.pdbx_description
1 polymer ?
#
loop_
_entity_poly.entity_id
_entity_poly.type
_entity_poly.pdbx_seq_one_letter_code
_entity_poly.pdbx_strand_id
1 'polypeptide(L)'
;MRIDFILLTFFSVVSFIPLLNSEISQVKHQKLLQKNHTDKLSTKKILSVDGSNIRTLREIFEIRWIPAGSMETTLYGSPVQWNADYVLADKFVYNSQLPKRGDIIIFKPTEKLTQLEYTEPFIKRIIALPGEKVELRKGKVYINNQLLQEKYIDPKQKTTIDVCASDEQPPVLSKPQTLPPNSYLTLGDNRTNSYDSRCWGFVPKENIIGRVVRRVWPLESKLDLDETRNQQQYSLEELYLKNIGFIVAPNNLNDSINFFQKYLGDARKNRDINGEITALRHLSLYSIMLGYKNDRAMNYSQQFLNIARKHKISGAETQALAYMSLASFLKGDPNLAIDYGQQVLPLVQKNQDDYSEYTALLSLALAHVYLNDCSKYQLFYSQSLSVLNRLPTSNKKILQEQIFPIFEQVNVKACLPLSKL
;
A
#
# COMPACT_ATOMS: atom_id res chain seq x y z
N MET A 1 -44.26 71.28 -17.01
CA MET A 1 -42.89 71.08 -17.55
C MET A 1 -41.93 71.16 -16.38
N ARG A 2 -41.03 70.17 -16.29
CA ARG A 2 -40.26 69.77 -15.10
C ARG A 2 -39.20 70.79 -14.69
N ILE A 3 -39.01 70.87 -13.38
CA ILE A 3 -38.00 71.64 -12.62
C ILE A 3 -36.97 70.65 -12.04
N ASP A 4 -35.72 71.12 -11.93
CA ASP A 4 -34.49 70.45 -11.49
C ASP A 4 -34.36 70.17 -9.97
N PHE A 5 -33.26 69.47 -9.65
CA PHE A 5 -32.44 69.43 -8.40
C PHE A 5 -32.65 68.33 -7.31
N ILE A 6 -31.66 67.43 -7.25
CA ILE A 6 -30.88 66.85 -6.12
C ILE A 6 -31.48 66.89 -4.69
N LEU A 7 -31.63 65.73 -4.00
CA LEU A 7 -30.90 65.27 -2.77
C LEU A 7 -31.54 64.06 -2.07
N LEU A 8 -30.70 63.36 -1.29
CA LEU A 8 -30.87 62.12 -0.51
C LEU A 8 -32.13 62.01 0.39
N THR A 9 -32.63 60.77 0.63
CA THR A 9 -32.68 60.11 1.97
C THR A 9 -33.31 58.69 1.97
N PHE A 10 -32.51 57.73 2.45
CA PHE A 10 -32.76 56.62 3.41
C PHE A 10 -33.87 55.54 3.25
N PHE A 11 -33.38 54.29 3.09
CA PHE A 11 -33.70 53.02 3.79
C PHE A 11 -35.10 52.38 3.75
N SER A 12 -35.20 51.17 3.15
CA SER A 12 -35.34 49.87 3.84
C SER A 12 -36.19 48.85 3.04
N VAL A 13 -35.57 47.82 2.44
CA VAL A 13 -35.99 46.41 2.54
C VAL A 13 -34.73 45.55 2.38
N VAL A 14 -34.60 44.58 3.29
CA VAL A 14 -33.46 43.72 3.58
C VAL A 14 -33.72 42.31 3.00
N SER A 15 -32.69 41.74 2.38
CA SER A 15 -32.31 40.31 2.34
C SER A 15 -32.96 39.27 1.41
N PHE A 16 -32.10 38.30 1.08
CA PHE A 16 -32.25 37.01 0.38
C PHE A 16 -32.22 37.13 -1.15
N ILE A 17 -31.12 36.86 -1.85
CA ILE A 17 -30.54 35.52 -2.07
C ILE A 17 -29.04 35.65 -2.46
N PRO A 18 -28.10 35.10 -1.67
CA PRO A 18 -26.92 34.50 -2.28
C PRO A 18 -26.56 33.20 -1.54
N LEU A 19 -27.35 32.14 -1.73
CA LEU A 19 -27.05 30.79 -1.22
C LEU A 19 -27.11 29.70 -2.29
N LEU A 20 -27.63 29.98 -3.50
CA LEU A 20 -27.81 28.94 -4.53
C LEU A 20 -26.55 28.65 -5.37
N ASN A 21 -25.66 29.62 -5.61
CA ASN A 21 -24.57 29.45 -6.59
C ASN A 21 -23.41 28.57 -6.09
N SER A 22 -23.10 28.56 -4.79
CA SER A 22 -22.05 27.70 -4.21
C SER A 22 -22.49 26.24 -4.16
N GLU A 23 -23.72 25.96 -3.74
CA GLU A 23 -24.29 24.61 -3.67
C GLU A 23 -24.47 24.01 -5.07
N ILE A 24 -24.98 24.77 -6.04
CA ILE A 24 -25.15 24.29 -7.43
C ILE A 24 -23.80 24.01 -8.10
N SER A 25 -22.77 24.82 -7.82
CA SER A 25 -21.40 24.59 -8.29
C SER A 25 -20.79 23.33 -7.66
N GLN A 26 -20.94 23.14 -6.34
CA GLN A 26 -20.48 21.95 -5.64
C GLN A 26 -21.19 20.68 -6.13
N VAL A 27 -22.50 20.72 -6.39
CA VAL A 27 -23.29 19.59 -6.89
C VAL A 27 -22.91 19.24 -8.34
N LYS A 28 -22.72 20.23 -9.22
CA LYS A 28 -22.22 19.99 -10.60
C LYS A 28 -20.80 19.42 -10.57
N HIS A 29 -19.93 19.95 -9.71
CA HIS A 29 -18.57 19.46 -9.57
C HIS A 29 -18.54 18.03 -9.02
N GLN A 30 -19.31 17.72 -7.98
CA GLN A 30 -19.48 16.35 -7.46
C GLN A 30 -19.96 15.37 -8.53
N LYS A 31 -20.94 15.75 -9.37
CA LYS A 31 -21.42 14.88 -10.46
C LYS A 31 -20.36 14.60 -11.52
N LEU A 32 -19.58 15.61 -11.92
CA LEU A 32 -18.45 15.43 -12.85
C LEU A 32 -17.35 14.56 -12.25
N LEU A 33 -17.06 14.74 -10.96
CA LEU A 33 -16.03 13.99 -10.28
C LEU A 33 -16.44 12.53 -10.02
N GLN A 34 -17.71 12.27 -9.70
CA GLN A 34 -18.28 10.91 -9.63
C GLN A 34 -18.17 10.17 -10.97
N LYS A 35 -18.41 10.86 -12.09
CA LYS A 35 -18.29 10.28 -13.43
C LYS A 35 -16.85 9.80 -13.71
N ASN A 36 -15.84 10.63 -13.42
CA ASN A 36 -14.42 10.27 -13.60
C ASN A 36 -13.97 9.12 -12.68
N HIS A 37 -14.52 9.02 -11.47
CA HIS A 37 -14.28 7.92 -10.53
C HIS A 37 -14.86 6.59 -11.03
N THR A 38 -16.06 6.63 -11.60
CA THR A 38 -16.74 5.44 -12.12
C THR A 38 -16.03 4.85 -13.34
N ASP A 39 -15.47 5.69 -14.22
CA ASP A 39 -14.77 5.24 -15.44
C ASP A 39 -13.43 4.54 -15.11
N LYS A 40 -12.65 5.04 -14.15
CA LYS A 40 -11.39 4.40 -13.71
C LYS A 40 -11.59 3.14 -12.88
N LEU A 41 -12.70 3.03 -12.15
CA LEU A 41 -13.07 1.82 -11.39
C LEU A 41 -13.88 0.82 -12.24
N SER A 42 -14.15 1.12 -13.52
CA SER A 42 -14.94 0.23 -14.37
C SER A 42 -14.24 -1.13 -14.55
N THR A 43 -14.90 -2.17 -14.06
CA THR A 43 -14.38 -3.54 -13.95
C THR A 43 -14.07 -4.19 -15.29
N LYS A 44 -14.58 -3.66 -16.42
CA LYS A 44 -14.33 -4.19 -17.77
C LYS A 44 -12.86 -4.06 -18.23
N LYS A 45 -12.03 -3.21 -17.61
CA LYS A 45 -10.60 -3.07 -17.96
C LYS A 45 -9.62 -3.77 -17.00
N ILE A 46 -10.06 -4.14 -15.80
CA ILE A 46 -9.17 -4.52 -14.68
C ILE A 46 -9.08 -6.06 -14.48
N LEU A 47 -9.67 -6.86 -15.38
CA LEU A 47 -9.80 -8.32 -15.23
C LEU A 47 -8.64 -9.16 -15.77
N SER A 48 -7.49 -8.58 -16.13
CA SER A 48 -6.33 -9.38 -16.56
C SER A 48 -5.40 -9.73 -15.39
N VAL A 49 -5.05 -11.00 -15.32
CA VAL A 49 -4.27 -11.65 -14.23
C VAL A 49 -2.79 -11.80 -14.63
N ASP A 50 -2.42 -11.16 -15.73
CA ASP A 50 -1.06 -11.05 -16.24
C ASP A 50 -0.24 -9.96 -15.53
N GLY A 51 -0.81 -9.29 -14.51
CA GLY A 51 -0.14 -8.20 -13.79
C GLY A 51 -0.07 -6.88 -14.54
N SER A 52 -0.56 -6.79 -15.80
CA SER A 52 -0.59 -5.53 -16.56
C SER A 52 -1.46 -4.45 -15.89
N ASN A 53 -2.49 -4.87 -15.15
CA ASN A 53 -3.38 -3.99 -14.38
C ASN A 53 -2.88 -3.64 -12.97
N ILE A 54 -1.79 -4.25 -12.48
CA ILE A 54 -1.27 -3.95 -11.13
C ILE A 54 -0.77 -2.52 -11.02
N ARG A 55 -0.25 -1.97 -12.13
CA ARG A 55 0.15 -0.57 -12.23
C ARG A 55 -1.05 0.35 -12.02
N THR A 56 -2.16 0.07 -12.69
CA THR A 56 -3.41 0.82 -12.55
C THR A 56 -3.97 0.71 -11.13
N LEU A 57 -3.96 -0.49 -10.54
CA LEU A 57 -4.40 -0.66 -9.15
C LEU A 57 -3.48 0.05 -8.14
N ARG A 58 -2.16 0.13 -8.39
CA ARG A 58 -1.22 0.93 -7.57
C ARG A 58 -1.44 2.43 -7.70
N GLU A 59 -2.04 2.91 -8.77
CA GLU A 59 -2.44 4.32 -8.90
C GLU A 59 -3.69 4.64 -8.07
N ILE A 60 -4.56 3.65 -7.86
CA ILE A 60 -5.82 3.80 -7.10
C ILE A 60 -5.58 3.52 -5.61
N PHE A 61 -4.85 2.45 -5.29
CA PHE A 61 -4.64 1.99 -3.93
C PHE A 61 -3.16 1.99 -3.55
N GLU A 62 -2.91 2.16 -2.26
CA GLU A 62 -1.58 2.10 -1.68
C GLU A 62 -1.59 1.36 -0.36
N ILE A 63 -0.59 0.50 -0.14
CA ILE A 63 -0.42 -0.15 1.15
C ILE A 63 0.73 0.51 1.89
N ARG A 64 0.53 0.75 3.19
CA ARG A 64 1.57 1.25 4.08
C ARG A 64 1.53 0.51 5.42
N TRP A 65 2.71 0.27 5.97
CA TRP A 65 2.86 -0.09 7.39
C TRP A 65 2.77 1.17 8.24
N ILE A 66 2.38 1.02 9.50
CA ILE A 66 2.24 2.15 10.44
C ILE A 66 3.50 2.28 11.32
N PRO A 67 4.34 3.31 11.13
CA PRO A 67 5.65 3.38 11.79
C PRO A 67 5.60 3.83 13.26
N ALA A 68 4.46 4.33 13.75
CA ALA A 68 4.35 4.93 15.09
C ALA A 68 2.96 4.80 15.71
N GLY A 69 2.90 4.63 17.03
CA GLY A 69 1.67 4.41 17.81
C GLY A 69 0.75 5.62 18.00
N SER A 70 0.88 6.68 17.18
CA SER A 70 0.04 7.89 17.26
C SER A 70 -1.45 7.65 16.98
N MET A 71 -1.78 6.52 16.34
CA MET A 71 -3.14 6.11 15.99
C MET A 71 -3.68 5.02 16.92
N GLU A 72 -2.99 4.69 18.01
CA GLU A 72 -3.49 3.70 18.97
C GLU A 72 -4.75 4.21 19.70
N THR A 73 -5.74 3.37 19.98
CA THR A 73 -5.79 1.92 19.75
C THR A 73 -6.38 1.52 18.40
N THR A 74 -6.73 2.47 17.53
CA THR A 74 -7.33 2.19 16.22
C THR A 74 -6.38 1.44 15.30
N LEU A 75 -5.12 1.90 15.23
CA LEU A 75 -4.05 1.26 14.46
C LEU A 75 -2.82 1.12 15.34
N TYR A 76 -2.29 -0.09 15.41
CA TYR A 76 -1.03 -0.37 16.10
C TYR A 76 0.14 0.03 15.22
N GLY A 77 1.05 0.83 15.77
CA GLY A 77 2.23 1.30 15.06
C GLY A 77 3.51 0.93 15.79
N SER A 78 4.52 0.51 15.04
CA SER A 78 5.84 0.14 15.55
C SER A 78 6.88 0.65 14.56
N PRO A 79 8.09 1.06 14.98
CA PRO A 79 9.19 1.34 14.04
C PRO A 79 9.74 0.06 13.39
N VAL A 80 9.43 -1.10 13.97
CA VAL A 80 9.70 -2.40 13.35
C VAL A 80 8.49 -2.72 12.48
N GLN A 81 8.66 -2.57 11.16
CA GLN A 81 7.62 -2.76 10.15
C GLN A 81 6.80 -4.05 10.32
N TRP A 82 7.45 -5.11 10.81
CA TRP A 82 6.86 -6.45 10.97
C TRP A 82 5.94 -6.59 12.17
N ASN A 83 6.03 -5.67 13.13
CA ASN A 83 5.18 -5.65 14.31
C ASN A 83 3.98 -4.70 14.12
N ALA A 84 4.02 -3.83 13.12
CA ALA A 84 3.00 -2.82 12.89
C ALA A 84 1.77 -3.34 12.12
N ASP A 85 0.66 -2.62 12.24
CA ASP A 85 -0.47 -2.78 11.33
C ASP A 85 -0.08 -2.35 9.91
N TYR A 86 -0.68 -3.00 8.92
CA TYR A 86 -0.69 -2.49 7.54
C TYR A 86 -2.08 -2.04 7.16
N VAL A 87 -2.13 -0.92 6.46
CA VAL A 87 -3.36 -0.33 5.99
C VAL A 87 -3.37 -0.23 4.47
N LEU A 88 -4.55 -0.37 3.91
CA LEU A 88 -4.85 -0.06 2.52
C LEU A 88 -5.48 1.33 2.47
N ALA A 89 -4.91 2.19 1.64
CA ALA A 89 -5.38 3.54 1.39
C ALA A 89 -5.90 3.70 -0.05
N ASP A 90 -7.08 4.29 -0.19
CA ASP A 90 -7.66 4.72 -1.45
C ASP A 90 -7.17 6.15 -1.76
N LYS A 91 -6.36 6.28 -2.81
CA LYS A 91 -5.81 7.56 -3.29
C LYS A 91 -6.77 8.32 -4.20
N PHE A 92 -7.80 7.64 -4.71
CA PHE A 92 -8.67 8.17 -5.74
C PHE A 92 -10.00 8.69 -5.20
N VAL A 93 -10.43 8.24 -4.01
CA VAL A 93 -11.69 8.66 -3.40
C VAL A 93 -11.85 10.19 -3.36
N TYR A 94 -10.78 10.92 -3.02
CA TYR A 94 -10.84 12.37 -2.91
C TYR A 94 -10.80 13.14 -4.23
N ASN A 95 -10.65 12.44 -5.35
CA ASN A 95 -10.92 13.02 -6.66
C ASN A 95 -12.42 13.10 -6.93
N SER A 96 -13.28 12.51 -6.09
CA SER A 96 -14.74 12.55 -6.25
C SER A 96 -15.54 12.92 -5.03
N GLN A 97 -14.91 12.90 -3.86
CA GLN A 97 -15.53 13.23 -2.60
C GLN A 97 -14.63 14.20 -1.83
N LEU A 98 -15.25 15.09 -1.05
CA LEU A 98 -14.48 15.86 -0.07
C LEU A 98 -14.18 14.98 1.14
N PRO A 99 -12.99 15.12 1.76
CA PRO A 99 -12.69 14.50 3.04
C PRO A 99 -13.73 14.85 4.09
N LYS A 100 -14.12 13.84 4.85
CA LYS A 100 -15.17 13.91 5.87
C LYS A 100 -14.53 13.83 7.25
N ARG A 101 -15.26 14.36 8.24
CA ARG A 101 -14.85 14.22 9.63
C ARG A 101 -14.83 12.73 9.98
N GLY A 102 -13.79 12.29 10.67
CA GLY A 102 -13.59 10.90 11.04
C GLY A 102 -12.77 10.10 10.04
N ASP A 103 -12.57 10.59 8.80
CA ASP A 103 -11.69 9.91 7.84
C ASP A 103 -10.27 9.81 8.42
N ILE A 104 -9.67 8.62 8.35
CA ILE A 104 -8.23 8.44 8.59
C ILE A 104 -7.53 8.67 7.25
N ILE A 105 -6.58 9.59 7.22
CA ILE A 105 -5.91 9.99 5.99
C ILE A 105 -4.40 9.81 6.08
N ILE A 106 -3.80 9.55 4.91
CA ILE A 106 -2.36 9.63 4.69
C ILE A 106 -2.09 10.94 3.94
N PHE A 107 -1.13 11.74 4.40
CA PHE A 107 -0.81 13.02 3.78
C PHE A 107 0.70 13.30 3.82
N LYS A 108 1.17 14.06 2.82
CA LYS A 108 2.56 14.54 2.76
C LYS A 108 2.80 15.61 3.83
N PRO A 109 4.04 15.75 4.34
CA PRO A 109 4.41 16.88 5.20
C PRO A 109 3.86 18.22 4.67
N THR A 110 3.32 19.05 5.58
CA THR A 110 2.96 20.44 5.27
C THR A 110 4.23 21.26 5.11
N GLU A 111 4.13 22.48 4.58
CA GLU A 111 5.30 23.37 4.44
C GLU A 111 6.06 23.55 5.76
N LYS A 112 5.34 23.74 6.87
CA LYS A 112 5.93 23.83 8.21
C LYS A 112 6.65 22.54 8.62
N LEU A 113 6.12 21.37 8.28
CA LEU A 113 6.78 20.09 8.58
C LEU A 113 8.02 19.87 7.71
N THR A 114 7.96 20.25 6.43
CA THR A 114 9.11 20.20 5.52
C THR A 114 10.24 21.12 5.98
N GLN A 115 9.92 22.30 6.53
CA GLN A 115 10.91 23.22 7.14
C GLN A 115 11.58 22.61 8.38
N LEU A 116 10.91 21.67 9.05
CA LEU A 116 11.45 20.89 10.16
C LEU A 116 12.07 19.56 9.69
N GLU A 117 12.41 19.46 8.40
CA GLU A 117 13.08 18.32 7.77
C GLU A 117 12.28 17.01 7.77
N TYR A 118 10.96 17.06 8.01
CA TYR A 118 10.10 15.89 7.82
C TYR A 118 9.85 15.65 6.32
N THR A 119 10.18 14.45 5.86
CA THR A 119 10.00 14.03 4.47
C THR A 119 8.95 12.92 4.31
N GLU A 120 8.70 12.14 5.37
CA GLU A 120 7.83 10.98 5.32
C GLU A 120 6.34 11.34 5.51
N PRO A 121 5.42 10.63 4.83
CA PRO A 121 3.99 10.84 5.02
C PRO A 121 3.48 10.50 6.41
N PHE A 122 2.48 11.26 6.85
CA PHE A 122 1.81 11.09 8.14
C PHE A 122 0.46 10.40 7.96
N ILE A 123 0.03 9.68 9.00
CA ILE A 123 -1.32 9.13 9.15
C ILE A 123 -2.00 9.76 10.36
N LYS A 124 -3.18 10.36 10.16
CA LYS A 124 -3.99 11.01 11.21
C LYS A 124 -5.49 10.95 10.87
N ARG A 125 -6.34 11.19 11.86
CA ARG A 125 -7.80 11.30 11.68
C ARG A 125 -8.21 12.76 11.50
N ILE A 126 -9.12 13.02 10.57
CA ILE A 126 -9.74 14.34 10.38
C ILE A 126 -10.71 14.64 11.52
N ILE A 127 -10.45 15.72 12.24
CA ILE A 127 -11.21 16.17 13.41
C ILE A 127 -12.06 17.41 13.10
N ALA A 128 -11.56 18.34 12.29
CA ALA A 128 -12.30 19.53 11.86
C ALA A 128 -12.21 19.77 10.36
N LEU A 129 -13.28 20.30 9.78
CA LEU A 129 -13.46 20.56 8.35
C LEU A 129 -13.25 22.04 8.00
N PRO A 130 -13.04 22.38 6.71
CA PRO A 130 -12.85 23.75 6.28
C PRO A 130 -13.95 24.71 6.77
N GLY A 131 -13.55 25.87 7.30
CA GLY A 131 -14.47 26.90 7.80
C GLY A 131 -15.03 26.65 9.20
N GLU A 132 -14.79 25.49 9.81
CA GLU A 132 -15.30 25.19 11.14
C GLU A 132 -14.48 25.86 12.25
N LYS A 133 -15.16 26.21 13.34
CA LYS A 133 -14.52 26.63 14.58
C LYS A 133 -14.22 25.41 15.45
N VAL A 134 -12.97 25.20 15.81
CA VAL A 134 -12.52 24.17 16.74
C VAL A 134 -12.03 24.77 18.05
N GLU A 135 -12.35 24.12 19.16
CA GLU A 135 -11.96 24.55 20.49
C GLU A 135 -11.72 23.35 21.41
N LEU A 136 -10.70 23.44 22.27
CA LEU A 136 -10.48 22.49 23.36
C LEU A 136 -11.04 23.03 24.67
N ARG A 137 -11.97 22.30 25.30
CA ARG A 137 -12.49 22.62 26.63
C ARG A 137 -12.40 21.40 27.54
N LYS A 138 -11.69 21.54 28.66
CA LYS A 138 -11.55 20.49 29.70
C LYS A 138 -11.17 19.11 29.12
N GLY A 139 -10.22 19.09 28.19
CA GLY A 139 -9.73 17.84 27.58
C GLY A 139 -10.61 17.27 26.46
N LYS A 140 -11.65 17.99 26.02
CA LYS A 140 -12.57 17.55 24.95
C LYS A 140 -12.56 18.53 23.77
N VAL A 141 -12.79 17.99 22.57
CA VAL A 141 -12.87 18.76 21.32
C VAL A 141 -14.30 19.23 21.08
N TYR A 142 -14.46 20.50 20.75
CA TYR A 142 -15.72 21.11 20.33
C TYR A 142 -15.59 21.63 18.90
N ILE A 143 -16.61 21.40 18.10
CA ILE A 143 -16.72 21.89 16.72
C ILE A 143 -17.97 22.75 16.64
N ASN A 144 -17.83 24.02 16.24
CA ASN A 144 -18.92 25.00 16.19
C ASN A 144 -19.75 25.00 17.50
N ASN A 145 -19.05 24.99 18.64
CA ASN A 145 -19.59 24.89 20.01
C ASN A 145 -20.29 23.56 20.39
N GLN A 146 -20.33 22.56 19.52
CA GLN A 146 -20.88 21.24 19.81
C GLN A 146 -19.77 20.26 20.20
N LEU A 147 -20.01 19.45 21.23
CA LEU A 147 -19.07 18.42 21.65
C LEU A 147 -18.90 17.38 20.54
N LEU A 148 -17.67 17.13 20.11
CA LEU A 148 -17.37 16.07 19.16
C LEU A 148 -17.51 14.70 19.83
N GLN A 149 -18.30 13.82 19.24
CA GLN A 149 -18.45 12.44 19.68
C GLN A 149 -17.35 11.57 19.07
N GLU A 150 -16.43 11.10 19.90
CA GLU A 150 -15.24 10.35 19.48
C GLU A 150 -15.33 8.92 20.01
N LYS A 151 -16.13 8.06 19.37
CA LYS A 151 -16.31 6.65 19.81
C LYS A 151 -15.05 5.78 19.64
N TYR A 152 -14.06 6.28 18.90
CA TYR A 152 -12.82 5.59 18.55
C TYR A 152 -11.67 5.87 19.54
N ILE A 153 -11.85 6.78 20.51
CA ILE A 153 -10.85 7.02 21.57
C ILE A 153 -11.29 6.37 22.87
N ASP A 154 -10.34 5.95 23.70
CA ASP A 154 -10.63 5.55 25.07
C ASP A 154 -11.24 6.77 25.82
N PRO A 155 -12.43 6.64 26.43
CA PRO A 155 -13.08 7.71 27.18
C PRO A 155 -12.23 8.34 28.29
N LYS A 156 -11.17 7.63 28.76
CA LYS A 156 -10.22 8.12 29.76
C LYS A 156 -9.19 9.09 29.19
N GLN A 157 -8.96 9.08 27.87
CA GLN A 157 -8.01 10.00 27.24
C GLN A 157 -8.51 11.44 27.31
N LYS A 158 -7.58 12.37 27.54
CA LYS A 158 -7.82 13.81 27.46
C LYS A 158 -7.05 14.37 26.28
N THR A 159 -7.72 15.23 25.50
CA THR A 159 -7.06 16.00 24.44
C THR A 159 -6.50 17.29 25.03
N THR A 160 -5.18 17.32 25.16
CA THR A 160 -4.41 18.43 25.74
C THR A 160 -3.42 18.99 24.71
N ILE A 161 -2.85 20.17 25.01
CA ILE A 161 -1.91 20.86 24.12
C ILE A 161 -0.43 20.62 24.48
N ASP A 162 -0.18 19.99 25.62
CA ASP A 162 1.12 19.66 26.21
C ASP A 162 1.92 18.57 25.45
N VAL A 163 1.35 18.01 24.38
CA VAL A 163 2.02 17.01 23.52
C VAL A 163 3.05 17.63 22.56
N CYS A 164 3.12 18.96 22.47
CA CYS A 164 4.03 19.67 21.58
C CYS A 164 5.27 20.10 22.35
N ALA A 165 6.43 19.50 22.04
CA ALA A 165 7.68 19.70 22.76
C ALA A 165 8.44 21.00 22.40
N SER A 166 7.76 22.11 22.06
CA SER A 166 8.44 23.35 21.63
C SER A 166 7.96 24.58 22.38
N ASP A 167 8.92 25.28 22.98
CA ASP A 167 8.75 26.53 23.73
C ASP A 167 8.59 27.78 22.83
N GLU A 168 8.73 27.65 21.50
CA GLU A 168 8.83 28.80 20.60
C GLU A 168 7.49 29.35 20.11
N GLN A 169 6.44 28.53 20.08
CA GLN A 169 5.09 28.95 19.69
C GLN A 169 4.02 28.17 20.46
N PRO A 170 2.98 28.85 20.99
CA PRO A 170 1.90 28.15 21.67
C PRO A 170 1.20 27.19 20.69
N PRO A 171 0.81 25.98 21.16
CA PRO A 171 0.10 25.02 20.32
C PRO A 171 -1.14 25.65 19.68
N VAL A 172 -1.48 25.19 18.47
CA VAL A 172 -2.54 25.79 17.63
C VAL A 172 -3.89 25.85 18.35
N LEU A 173 -4.19 24.85 19.17
CA LEU A 173 -5.44 24.76 19.93
C LEU A 173 -5.37 25.33 21.35
N SER A 174 -4.34 26.14 21.66
CA SER A 174 -4.28 26.93 22.91
C SER A 174 -5.40 27.98 23.01
N LYS A 175 -5.97 28.36 21.86
CA LYS A 175 -7.13 29.25 21.72
C LYS A 175 -8.09 28.66 20.68
N PRO A 176 -9.39 29.05 20.69
CA PRO A 176 -10.31 28.65 19.63
C PRO A 176 -9.78 29.07 18.25
N GLN A 177 -9.88 28.17 17.28
CA GLN A 177 -9.40 28.40 15.91
C GLN A 177 -10.54 28.23 14.92
N THR A 178 -10.54 29.03 13.86
CA THR A 178 -11.38 28.80 12.68
C THR A 178 -10.51 28.30 11.55
N LEU A 179 -10.88 27.17 10.95
CA LEU A 179 -10.09 26.55 9.90
C LEU A 179 -10.17 27.36 8.60
N PRO A 180 -9.03 27.61 7.93
CA PRO A 180 -9.03 28.20 6.60
C PRO A 180 -9.82 27.34 5.58
N PRO A 181 -10.24 27.93 4.44
CA PRO A 181 -10.76 27.17 3.32
C PRO A 181 -9.80 26.05 2.90
N ASN A 182 -10.33 24.92 2.45
CA ASN A 182 -9.57 23.75 1.97
C ASN A 182 -8.54 23.18 2.95
N SER A 183 -8.64 23.48 4.25
CA SER A 183 -7.73 22.99 5.28
C SER A 183 -8.45 22.14 6.32
N TYR A 184 -7.75 21.15 6.87
CA TYR A 184 -8.28 20.19 7.84
C TYR A 184 -7.45 20.21 9.12
N LEU A 185 -8.10 20.03 10.26
CA LEU A 185 -7.40 19.74 11.52
C LEU A 185 -7.36 18.23 11.68
N THR A 186 -6.15 17.68 11.87
CA THR A 186 -5.96 16.24 12.00
C THR A 186 -5.31 15.89 13.34
N LEU A 187 -5.86 14.92 14.07
CA LEU A 187 -5.30 14.44 15.33
C LEU A 187 -5.02 12.94 15.26
N GLY A 188 -4.09 12.48 16.09
CA GLY A 188 -3.92 11.06 16.34
C GLY A 188 -5.00 10.55 17.28
N ASP A 189 -5.36 9.27 17.17
CA ASP A 189 -6.31 8.65 18.09
C ASP A 189 -5.68 8.42 19.47
N ASN A 190 -4.34 8.32 19.54
CA ASN A 190 -3.59 8.32 20.79
C ASN A 190 -3.31 9.76 21.22
N ARG A 191 -4.33 10.40 21.82
CA ARG A 191 -4.34 11.86 22.05
C ARG A 191 -3.17 12.34 22.89
N THR A 192 -2.74 11.55 23.87
CA THR A 192 -1.63 11.91 24.75
C THR A 192 -0.25 11.63 24.16
N ASN A 193 -0.16 10.85 23.07
CA ASN A 193 1.12 10.43 22.46
C ASN A 193 1.10 10.59 20.94
N SER A 194 0.62 11.75 20.47
CA SER A 194 0.54 12.06 19.05
C SER A 194 1.07 13.45 18.77
N TYR A 195 2.19 13.51 18.06
CA TYR A 195 2.64 14.71 17.36
C TYR A 195 1.68 14.91 16.17
N ASP A 196 0.85 15.95 16.23
CA ASP A 196 -0.24 16.21 15.27
C ASP A 196 -0.55 17.70 15.04
N SER A 197 -1.71 18.02 14.44
CA SER A 197 -2.09 19.41 14.10
C SER A 197 -2.11 20.37 15.30
N ARG A 198 -2.09 19.87 16.54
CA ARG A 198 -1.82 20.72 17.72
C ARG A 198 -0.48 21.44 17.64
N CYS A 199 0.52 20.82 17.02
CA CYS A 199 1.90 21.30 16.98
C CYS A 199 2.25 21.99 15.67
N TRP A 200 1.83 21.41 14.54
CA TRP A 200 2.16 21.93 13.21
C TRP A 200 1.01 22.69 12.52
N GLY A 201 -0.21 22.63 13.05
CA GLY A 201 -1.38 23.29 12.47
C GLY A 201 -2.12 22.50 11.40
N PHE A 202 -2.81 23.22 10.52
CA PHE A 202 -3.77 22.62 9.60
C PHE A 202 -3.10 21.94 8.41
N VAL A 203 -3.77 20.94 7.87
CA VAL A 203 -3.35 20.17 6.70
C VAL A 203 -4.15 20.62 5.49
N PRO A 204 -3.53 21.23 4.48
CA PRO A 204 -4.20 21.58 3.23
C PRO A 204 -4.69 20.34 2.47
N LYS A 205 -5.78 20.48 1.70
CA LYS A 205 -6.41 19.39 0.94
C LYS A 205 -5.43 18.71 -0.01
N GLU A 206 -4.56 19.49 -0.63
CA GLU A 206 -3.55 19.09 -1.62
C GLU A 206 -2.43 18.23 -1.03
N ASN A 207 -2.18 18.32 0.29
CA ASN A 207 -1.22 17.44 0.95
C ASN A 207 -1.78 16.03 1.14
N ILE A 208 -3.10 15.84 1.10
CA ILE A 208 -3.74 14.55 1.36
C ILE A 208 -3.52 13.60 0.19
N ILE A 209 -2.82 12.48 0.46
CA ILE A 209 -2.53 11.42 -0.51
C ILE A 209 -3.75 10.52 -0.71
N GLY A 210 -4.41 10.11 0.37
CA GLY A 210 -5.52 9.16 0.30
C GLY A 210 -6.18 8.90 1.64
N ARG A 211 -7.30 8.17 1.60
CA ARG A 211 -8.07 7.74 2.76
C ARG A 211 -7.72 6.30 3.11
N VAL A 212 -7.43 6.03 4.36
CA VAL A 212 -7.31 4.67 4.87
C VAL A 212 -8.69 4.05 4.92
N VAL A 213 -8.86 2.94 4.21
CA VAL A 213 -10.15 2.26 4.04
C VAL A 213 -10.21 0.95 4.81
N ARG A 214 -9.05 0.31 5.05
CA ARG A 214 -9.02 -0.99 5.72
C ARG A 214 -7.67 -1.25 6.38
N ARG A 215 -7.69 -1.85 7.57
CA ARG A 215 -6.52 -2.58 8.08
C ARG A 215 -6.46 -3.94 7.39
N VAL A 216 -5.35 -4.20 6.73
CA VAL A 216 -5.15 -5.44 5.98
C VAL A 216 -4.33 -6.44 6.77
N TRP A 217 -3.39 -5.99 7.61
CA TRP A 217 -2.58 -6.83 8.49
C TRP A 217 -2.65 -6.32 9.94
N PRO A 218 -2.77 -7.20 10.95
CA PRO A 218 -2.85 -8.67 10.86
C PRO A 218 -4.18 -9.19 10.28
N LEU A 219 -4.13 -10.32 9.56
CA LEU A 219 -5.24 -10.86 8.74
C LEU A 219 -6.51 -11.21 9.52
N GLU A 220 -6.36 -11.58 10.79
CA GLU A 220 -7.48 -11.90 11.68
C GLU A 220 -8.34 -10.67 11.98
N SER A 221 -7.76 -9.48 11.80
CA SER A 221 -8.39 -8.21 12.12
C SER A 221 -8.70 -7.43 10.84
N LYS A 222 -9.69 -7.92 10.07
CA LYS A 222 -10.29 -7.15 8.97
C LYS A 222 -11.12 -6.00 9.54
N LEU A 223 -10.46 -5.04 10.17
CA LEU A 223 -11.09 -3.82 10.64
C LEU A 223 -11.37 -2.96 9.41
N ASP A 224 -12.65 -2.91 9.04
CA ASP A 224 -13.12 -1.95 8.08
C ASP A 224 -13.13 -0.56 8.72
N LEU A 225 -12.51 0.39 8.05
CA LEU A 225 -12.40 1.76 8.52
C LEU A 225 -13.28 2.71 7.69
N ASP A 226 -13.98 2.19 6.68
CA ASP A 226 -14.93 2.91 5.85
C ASP A 226 -16.23 2.13 5.64
N GLU A 227 -17.21 2.40 6.50
CA GLU A 227 -18.54 1.76 6.46
C GLU A 227 -19.35 2.09 5.19
N THR A 228 -18.93 3.06 4.38
CA THR A 228 -19.68 3.52 3.19
C THR A 228 -19.30 2.81 1.90
N ARG A 229 -18.50 1.75 2.00
CA ARG A 229 -17.90 1.02 0.87
C ARG A 229 -18.90 0.19 0.10
N ASN A 230 -18.85 0.30 -1.23
CA ASN A 230 -19.66 -0.55 -2.10
C ASN A 230 -18.93 -1.85 -2.49
N GLN A 231 -19.69 -2.84 -2.94
CA GLN A 231 -19.18 -4.17 -3.32
C GLN A 231 -18.12 -4.14 -4.43
N GLN A 232 -18.20 -3.17 -5.36
CA GLN A 232 -17.23 -3.01 -6.43
C GLN A 232 -15.86 -2.56 -5.89
N GLN A 233 -15.84 -1.64 -4.92
CA GLN A 233 -14.61 -1.20 -4.26
C GLN A 233 -13.94 -2.37 -3.53
N TYR A 234 -14.69 -3.16 -2.74
CA TYR A 234 -14.13 -4.36 -2.10
C TYR A 234 -13.54 -5.34 -3.11
N SER A 235 -14.20 -5.55 -4.24
CA SER A 235 -13.72 -6.48 -5.27
C SER A 235 -12.39 -6.04 -5.86
N LEU A 236 -12.21 -4.73 -6.10
CA LEU A 236 -10.96 -4.17 -6.61
C LEU A 236 -9.83 -4.20 -5.58
N GLU A 237 -10.15 -3.99 -4.30
CA GLU A 237 -9.17 -4.14 -3.22
C GLU A 237 -8.71 -5.56 -3.04
N GLU A 238 -9.64 -6.51 -2.99
CA GLU A 238 -9.31 -7.92 -2.89
C GLU A 238 -8.46 -8.32 -4.09
N LEU A 239 -8.80 -7.87 -5.30
CA LEU A 239 -7.98 -8.07 -6.49
C LEU A 239 -6.57 -7.45 -6.33
N TYR A 240 -6.47 -6.25 -5.78
CA TYR A 240 -5.19 -5.60 -5.53
C TYR A 240 -4.36 -6.37 -4.51
N LEU A 241 -4.93 -6.73 -3.35
CA LEU A 241 -4.30 -7.49 -2.27
C LEU A 241 -3.82 -8.87 -2.72
N LYS A 242 -4.61 -9.53 -3.58
CA LYS A 242 -4.26 -10.81 -4.19
C LYS A 242 -3.09 -10.68 -5.15
N ASN A 243 -3.07 -9.65 -6.00
CA ASN A 243 -2.02 -9.47 -7.02
C ASN A 243 -0.70 -8.96 -6.45
N ILE A 244 -0.74 -8.14 -5.40
CA ILE A 244 0.47 -7.68 -4.72
C ILE A 244 1.01 -8.70 -3.73
N GLY A 245 0.37 -9.87 -3.61
CA GLY A 245 0.92 -10.95 -2.81
C GLY A 245 1.09 -10.59 -1.35
N PHE A 246 0.16 -9.85 -0.77
CA PHE A 246 0.09 -9.52 0.64
C PHE A 246 1.46 -9.41 1.35
N ILE A 247 2.18 -8.29 1.15
CA ILE A 247 3.45 -7.86 1.79
C ILE A 247 3.80 -8.67 3.05
N VAL A 248 4.59 -9.73 2.87
CA VAL A 248 5.00 -10.61 3.96
C VAL A 248 6.32 -10.13 4.50
N ALA A 249 6.33 -9.82 5.79
CA ALA A 249 7.54 -9.79 6.58
C ALA A 249 8.31 -11.09 6.42
N PRO A 250 9.64 -11.08 6.15
CA PRO A 250 10.48 -12.26 6.25
C PRO A 250 10.26 -13.03 7.57
N ASN A 251 9.78 -12.36 8.61
CA ASN A 251 9.53 -12.91 9.95
C ASN A 251 8.12 -13.50 10.16
N ASN A 252 7.22 -13.51 9.16
CA ASN A 252 5.92 -14.19 9.27
C ASN A 252 5.45 -14.86 7.96
N LEU A 253 6.36 -15.64 7.37
CA LEU A 253 6.07 -16.46 6.18
C LEU A 253 4.96 -17.50 6.43
N ASN A 254 4.79 -17.98 7.67
CA ASN A 254 3.80 -19.00 8.01
C ASN A 254 2.35 -18.49 7.88
N ASP A 255 2.04 -17.32 8.43
CA ASP A 255 0.68 -16.76 8.33
C ASP A 255 0.30 -16.44 6.88
N SER A 256 1.29 -16.06 6.09
CA SER A 256 1.11 -15.77 4.67
C SER A 256 0.85 -17.04 3.88
N ILE A 257 1.55 -18.12 4.20
CA ILE A 257 1.26 -19.45 3.68
C ILE A 257 -0.16 -19.87 4.08
N ASN A 258 -0.56 -19.69 5.34
CA ASN A 258 -1.91 -20.04 5.81
C ASN A 258 -3.00 -19.26 5.02
N PHE A 259 -2.78 -17.97 4.78
CA PHE A 259 -3.67 -17.15 3.96
C PHE A 259 -3.79 -17.69 2.54
N PHE A 260 -2.66 -17.90 1.86
CA PHE A 260 -2.71 -18.35 0.47
C PHE A 260 -3.18 -19.80 0.34
N GLN A 261 -3.03 -20.64 1.36
CA GLN A 261 -3.65 -21.97 1.41
C GLN A 261 -5.18 -21.86 1.46
N LYS A 262 -5.72 -20.99 2.32
CA LYS A 262 -7.16 -20.72 2.36
C LYS A 262 -7.65 -20.15 1.04
N TYR A 263 -6.94 -19.17 0.50
CA TYR A 263 -7.27 -18.55 -0.79
C TYR A 263 -7.24 -19.55 -1.95
N LEU A 264 -6.26 -20.47 -1.97
CA LEU A 264 -6.21 -21.56 -2.93
C LEU A 264 -7.46 -22.46 -2.84
N GLY A 265 -7.90 -22.78 -1.63
CA GLY A 265 -9.14 -23.54 -1.39
C GLY A 265 -10.37 -22.84 -1.95
N ASP A 266 -10.53 -21.54 -1.66
CA ASP A 266 -11.63 -20.72 -2.17
C ASP A 266 -11.59 -20.60 -3.70
N ALA A 267 -10.41 -20.37 -4.28
CA ALA A 267 -10.22 -20.28 -5.73
C ALA A 267 -10.62 -21.58 -6.43
N ARG A 268 -10.20 -22.73 -5.91
CA ARG A 268 -10.58 -24.06 -6.43
C ARG A 268 -12.07 -24.30 -6.35
N LYS A 269 -12.69 -24.00 -5.20
CA LYS A 269 -14.13 -24.13 -5.00
C LYS A 269 -14.92 -23.31 -6.02
N ASN A 270 -14.44 -22.11 -6.31
CA ASN A 270 -15.06 -21.17 -7.24
C ASN A 270 -14.63 -21.38 -8.70
N ARG A 271 -13.75 -22.36 -8.99
CA ARG A 271 -13.15 -22.58 -10.31
C ARG A 271 -12.45 -21.33 -10.87
N ASP A 272 -11.90 -20.51 -9.98
CA ASP A 272 -11.12 -19.32 -10.32
C ASP A 272 -9.67 -19.72 -10.63
N ILE A 273 -9.41 -20.03 -11.91
CA ILE A 273 -8.08 -20.44 -12.42
C ILE A 273 -7.01 -19.41 -12.09
N ASN A 274 -7.37 -18.14 -12.20
CA ASN A 274 -6.46 -17.04 -11.96
C ASN A 274 -6.12 -16.90 -10.48
N GLY A 275 -7.12 -17.02 -9.61
CA GLY A 275 -6.93 -17.08 -8.17
C GLY A 275 -6.07 -18.26 -7.75
N GLU A 276 -6.25 -19.43 -8.37
CA GLU A 276 -5.42 -20.61 -8.13
C GLU A 276 -3.96 -20.38 -8.55
N ILE A 277 -3.72 -19.79 -9.72
CA ILE A 277 -2.37 -19.40 -10.17
C ILE A 277 -1.71 -18.42 -9.21
N THR A 278 -2.42 -17.37 -8.79
CA THR A 278 -1.90 -16.38 -7.84
C THR A 278 -1.56 -17.03 -6.51
N ALA A 279 -2.45 -17.88 -5.97
CA ALA A 279 -2.20 -18.55 -4.70
C ALA A 279 -1.00 -19.49 -4.77
N LEU A 280 -0.92 -20.33 -5.80
CA LEU A 280 0.18 -21.27 -5.98
C LEU A 280 1.52 -20.55 -6.21
N ARG A 281 1.54 -19.44 -6.94
CA ARG A 281 2.73 -18.59 -7.10
C ARG A 281 3.28 -18.11 -5.76
N HIS A 282 2.43 -17.56 -4.90
CA HIS A 282 2.84 -17.06 -3.58
C HIS A 282 3.23 -18.18 -2.63
N LEU A 283 2.47 -19.28 -2.59
CA LEU A 283 2.81 -20.45 -1.79
C LEU A 283 4.15 -21.07 -2.18
N SER A 284 4.45 -21.10 -3.48
CA SER A 284 5.74 -21.56 -4.00
C SER A 284 6.87 -20.66 -3.48
N LEU A 285 6.77 -19.35 -3.72
CA LEU A 285 7.80 -18.39 -3.32
C LEU A 285 8.05 -18.38 -1.80
N TYR A 286 6.99 -18.32 -0.97
CA TYR A 286 7.17 -18.30 0.48
C TYR A 286 7.70 -19.63 1.03
N SER A 287 7.31 -20.75 0.41
CA SER A 287 7.88 -22.05 0.77
C SER A 287 9.37 -22.13 0.41
N ILE A 288 9.80 -21.53 -0.71
CA ILE A 288 11.22 -21.40 -1.07
C ILE A 288 11.94 -20.52 -0.04
N MET A 289 11.38 -19.37 0.33
CA MET A 289 11.97 -18.45 1.31
C MET A 289 12.11 -19.04 2.72
N LEU A 290 11.22 -19.97 3.12
CA LEU A 290 11.31 -20.67 4.41
C LEU A 290 12.52 -21.61 4.53
N GLY A 291 13.23 -21.94 3.44
CA GLY A 291 14.55 -22.55 3.50
C GLY A 291 14.71 -23.94 2.85
N TYR A 292 15.92 -24.50 3.04
CA TYR A 292 16.47 -25.67 2.37
C TYR A 292 15.73 -26.99 2.73
N LYS A 293 15.56 -27.89 1.74
CA LYS A 293 14.81 -29.17 1.82
C LYS A 293 13.30 -29.06 2.08
N ASN A 294 12.66 -28.00 1.62
CA ASN A 294 11.20 -27.86 1.76
C ASN A 294 10.43 -28.55 0.61
N ASP A 295 9.89 -29.75 0.86
CA ASP A 295 9.02 -30.46 -0.10
C ASP A 295 7.78 -29.67 -0.51
N ARG A 296 7.31 -28.74 0.33
CA ARG A 296 6.17 -27.87 0.00
C ARG A 296 6.47 -26.95 -1.18
N ALA A 297 7.71 -26.45 -1.28
CA ALA A 297 8.12 -25.59 -2.39
C ALA A 297 8.00 -26.34 -3.73
N MET A 298 8.54 -27.55 -3.80
CA MET A 298 8.42 -28.41 -5.00
C MET A 298 6.96 -28.73 -5.31
N ASN A 299 6.16 -29.07 -4.29
CA ASN A 299 4.77 -29.44 -4.47
C ASN A 299 3.92 -28.28 -5.02
N TYR A 300 4.03 -27.08 -4.46
CA TYR A 300 3.30 -25.92 -4.95
C TYR A 300 3.80 -25.45 -6.32
N SER A 301 5.12 -25.43 -6.55
CA SER A 301 5.68 -25.07 -7.85
C SER A 301 5.25 -26.03 -8.96
N GLN A 302 5.15 -27.34 -8.66
CA GLN A 302 4.66 -28.32 -9.62
C GLN A 302 3.17 -28.14 -9.92
N GLN A 303 2.35 -27.92 -8.90
CA GLN A 303 0.93 -27.61 -9.10
C GLN A 303 0.76 -26.33 -9.94
N PHE A 304 1.57 -25.31 -9.66
CA PHE A 304 1.60 -24.05 -10.41
C PHE A 304 1.94 -24.27 -11.88
N LEU A 305 2.99 -25.04 -12.16
CA LEU A 305 3.41 -25.37 -13.52
C LEU A 305 2.33 -26.16 -14.27
N ASN A 306 1.69 -27.13 -13.61
CA ASN A 306 0.65 -27.96 -14.21
C ASN A 306 -0.57 -27.13 -14.63
N ILE A 307 -1.03 -26.22 -13.77
CA ILE A 307 -2.17 -25.36 -14.12
C ILE A 307 -1.81 -24.36 -15.22
N ALA A 308 -0.61 -23.78 -15.17
CA ALA A 308 -0.14 -22.85 -16.19
C ALA A 308 -0.09 -23.51 -17.58
N ARG A 309 0.48 -24.73 -17.67
CA ARG A 309 0.53 -25.51 -18.91
C ARG A 309 -0.85 -25.95 -19.40
N LYS A 310 -1.68 -26.46 -18.49
CA LYS A 310 -3.06 -26.89 -18.82
C LYS A 310 -3.87 -25.77 -19.47
N HIS A 311 -3.69 -24.54 -18.99
CA HIS A 311 -4.40 -23.36 -19.49
C HIS A 311 -3.59 -22.52 -20.49
N LYS A 312 -2.39 -22.96 -20.87
CA LYS A 312 -1.49 -22.30 -21.85
C LYS A 312 -1.16 -20.85 -21.49
N ILE A 313 -0.94 -20.56 -20.21
CA ILE A 313 -0.62 -19.21 -19.72
C ILE A 313 0.91 -19.06 -19.69
N SER A 314 1.47 -18.56 -20.79
CA SER A 314 2.92 -18.51 -21.06
C SER A 314 3.75 -17.87 -19.93
N GLY A 315 3.36 -16.67 -19.46
CA GLY A 315 4.09 -15.99 -18.37
C GLY A 315 4.03 -16.74 -17.04
N ALA A 316 2.89 -17.36 -16.72
CA ALA A 316 2.76 -18.19 -15.52
C ALA A 316 3.60 -19.46 -15.62
N GLU A 317 3.70 -20.07 -16.81
CA GLU A 317 4.54 -21.25 -17.03
C GLU A 317 6.02 -20.91 -16.85
N THR A 318 6.48 -19.80 -17.42
CA THR A 318 7.87 -19.35 -17.30
C THR A 318 8.25 -19.10 -15.84
N GLN A 319 7.38 -18.44 -15.08
CA GLN A 319 7.60 -18.20 -13.66
C GLN A 319 7.57 -19.49 -12.83
N ALA A 320 6.64 -20.40 -13.13
CA ALA A 320 6.55 -21.69 -12.44
C ALA A 320 7.82 -22.54 -12.68
N LEU A 321 8.35 -22.55 -13.90
CA LEU A 321 9.62 -23.22 -14.22
C LEU A 321 10.81 -22.61 -13.48
N ALA A 322 10.87 -21.28 -13.37
CA ALA A 322 11.92 -20.61 -12.59
C ALA A 322 11.85 -20.99 -11.10
N TYR A 323 10.65 -21.07 -10.53
CA TYR A 323 10.46 -21.52 -9.14
C TYR A 323 10.72 -23.02 -8.96
N MET A 324 10.44 -23.86 -9.96
CA MET A 324 10.84 -25.27 -9.95
C MET A 324 12.36 -25.42 -9.95
N SER A 325 13.07 -24.63 -10.76
CA SER A 325 14.54 -24.63 -10.76
C SER A 325 15.11 -24.28 -9.39
N LEU A 326 14.64 -23.17 -8.80
CA LEU A 326 15.12 -22.72 -7.49
C LEU A 326 14.75 -23.69 -6.37
N ALA A 327 13.52 -24.22 -6.35
CA ALA A 327 13.09 -25.21 -5.36
C ALA A 327 13.87 -26.52 -5.47
N SER A 328 14.23 -26.96 -6.69
CA SER A 328 15.04 -28.16 -6.91
C SER A 328 16.45 -28.00 -6.36
N PHE A 329 17.07 -26.84 -6.62
CA PHE A 329 18.39 -26.50 -6.06
C PHE A 329 18.36 -26.52 -4.52
N LEU A 330 17.35 -25.89 -3.91
CA LEU A 330 17.19 -25.86 -2.45
C LEU A 330 16.83 -27.23 -1.85
N LYS A 331 16.32 -28.17 -2.65
CA LYS A 331 16.13 -29.56 -2.22
C LYS A 331 17.43 -30.37 -2.26
N GLY A 332 18.48 -29.85 -2.91
CA GLY A 332 19.76 -30.52 -3.09
C GLY A 332 19.87 -31.32 -4.39
N ASP A 333 19.04 -31.01 -5.40
CA ASP A 333 19.12 -31.61 -6.73
C ASP A 333 19.56 -30.56 -7.77
N PRO A 334 20.88 -30.33 -7.91
CA PRO A 334 21.40 -29.33 -8.84
C PRO A 334 21.16 -29.70 -10.31
N ASN A 335 21.06 -30.99 -10.66
CA ASN A 335 20.83 -31.41 -12.03
C ASN A 335 19.40 -31.11 -12.47
N LEU A 336 18.42 -31.40 -11.60
CA LEU A 336 17.03 -31.03 -11.85
C LEU A 336 16.83 -29.50 -11.88
N ALA A 337 17.57 -28.77 -11.03
CA ALA A 337 17.59 -27.31 -11.07
C ALA A 337 18.07 -26.79 -12.44
N ILE A 338 19.11 -27.41 -12.99
CA ILE A 338 19.65 -27.06 -14.32
C ILE A 338 18.64 -27.35 -15.43
N ASP A 339 18.01 -28.52 -15.43
CA ASP A 339 17.00 -28.89 -16.44
C ASP A 339 15.87 -27.85 -16.50
N TYR A 340 15.26 -27.54 -15.35
CA TYR A 340 14.21 -26.51 -15.29
C TYR A 340 14.75 -25.12 -15.66
N GLY A 341 15.93 -24.75 -15.18
CA GLY A 341 16.54 -23.45 -15.48
C GLY A 341 16.77 -23.24 -16.98
N GLN A 342 17.23 -24.28 -17.69
CA GLN A 342 17.45 -24.25 -19.13
C GLN A 342 16.15 -24.19 -19.93
N GLN A 343 15.07 -24.82 -19.45
CA GLN A 343 13.74 -24.69 -20.06
C GLN A 343 13.20 -23.25 -20.00
N VAL A 344 13.57 -22.46 -18.98
CA VAL A 344 13.12 -21.07 -18.82
C VAL A 344 13.72 -20.13 -19.88
N LEU A 345 15.02 -20.24 -20.15
CA LEU A 345 15.78 -19.28 -20.96
C LEU A 345 15.20 -18.99 -22.36
N PRO A 346 14.75 -19.99 -23.17
CA PRO A 346 14.14 -19.69 -24.47
C PRO A 346 12.73 -19.07 -24.33
N LEU A 347 12.03 -19.31 -23.22
CA LEU A 347 10.67 -18.80 -23.00
C LEU A 347 10.66 -17.35 -22.52
N VAL A 348 11.60 -16.96 -21.64
CA VAL A 348 11.70 -15.59 -21.12
C VAL A 348 12.04 -14.57 -22.20
N GLN A 349 12.88 -14.93 -23.17
CA GLN A 349 13.23 -14.05 -24.30
C GLN A 349 11.99 -13.75 -25.16
N LYS A 350 11.15 -14.76 -25.38
CA LYS A 350 9.89 -14.61 -26.11
C LYS A 350 8.86 -13.78 -25.34
N ASN A 351 8.80 -13.98 -24.02
CA ASN A 351 7.81 -13.37 -23.15
C ASN A 351 8.21 -12.00 -22.59
N GLN A 352 9.47 -11.56 -22.80
CA GLN A 352 10.05 -10.37 -22.15
C GLN A 352 9.92 -10.42 -20.62
N ASP A 353 10.15 -11.59 -20.02
CA ASP A 353 10.00 -11.84 -18.58
C ASP A 353 11.36 -11.80 -17.86
N ASP A 354 11.84 -10.58 -17.60
CA ASP A 354 13.13 -10.33 -16.95
C ASP A 354 13.20 -10.86 -15.50
N TYR A 355 12.07 -10.98 -14.80
CA TYR A 355 12.06 -11.48 -13.42
C TYR A 355 12.32 -13.00 -13.38
N SER A 356 11.64 -13.75 -14.24
CA SER A 356 11.85 -15.19 -14.36
C SER A 356 13.21 -15.50 -14.99
N GLU A 357 13.68 -14.67 -15.93
CA GLU A 357 15.03 -14.77 -16.50
C GLU A 357 16.11 -14.63 -15.42
N TYR A 358 16.02 -13.58 -14.60
CA TYR A 358 16.95 -13.35 -13.49
C TYR A 358 16.96 -14.54 -12.53
N THR A 359 15.78 -15.02 -12.13
CA THR A 359 15.63 -16.10 -11.15
C THR A 359 16.21 -17.43 -11.68
N ALA A 360 15.95 -17.75 -12.95
CA ALA A 360 16.49 -18.96 -13.58
C ALA A 360 18.01 -18.90 -13.76
N LEU A 361 18.55 -17.77 -14.24
CA LEU A 361 20.00 -17.59 -14.38
C LEU A 361 20.72 -17.70 -13.05
N LEU A 362 20.14 -17.14 -11.99
CA LEU A 362 20.73 -17.21 -10.66
C LEU A 362 20.68 -18.63 -10.09
N SER A 363 19.57 -19.35 -10.26
CA SER A 363 19.46 -20.77 -9.91
C SER A 363 20.49 -21.63 -10.66
N LEU A 364 20.65 -21.42 -11.97
CA LEU A 364 21.67 -22.08 -12.80
C LEU A 364 23.08 -21.82 -12.28
N ALA A 365 23.41 -20.55 -11.98
CA ALA A 365 24.70 -20.19 -11.43
C ALA A 365 24.99 -20.99 -10.13
N LEU A 366 24.02 -21.06 -9.22
CA LEU A 366 24.19 -21.74 -7.93
C LEU A 366 24.28 -23.26 -8.06
N ALA A 367 23.51 -23.86 -8.97
CA ALA A 367 23.64 -25.28 -9.28
C ALA A 367 25.07 -25.60 -9.76
N HIS A 368 25.68 -24.72 -10.55
CA HIS A 368 27.06 -24.87 -11.00
C HIS A 368 28.11 -24.63 -9.91
N VAL A 369 27.84 -23.80 -8.90
CA VAL A 369 28.68 -23.75 -7.67
C VAL A 369 28.70 -25.12 -6.99
N TYR A 370 27.53 -25.75 -6.85
CA TYR A 370 27.41 -27.07 -6.21
C TYR A 370 28.15 -28.18 -6.98
N LEU A 371 28.24 -28.04 -8.30
CA LEU A 371 28.96 -28.95 -9.20
C LEU A 371 30.45 -28.59 -9.37
N ASN A 372 30.96 -27.57 -8.68
CA ASN A 372 32.32 -27.03 -8.84
C ASN A 372 32.66 -26.55 -10.27
N ASP A 373 31.66 -26.16 -11.07
CA ASP A 373 31.83 -25.60 -12.42
C ASP A 373 31.85 -24.06 -12.35
N CYS A 374 32.98 -23.51 -11.87
CA CYS A 374 33.10 -22.08 -11.63
C CYS A 374 33.06 -21.23 -12.91
N SER A 375 33.38 -21.81 -14.07
CA SER A 375 33.27 -21.13 -15.37
C SER A 375 31.82 -20.85 -15.71
N LYS A 376 30.94 -21.86 -15.63
CA LYS A 376 29.50 -21.67 -15.87
C LYS A 376 28.83 -20.84 -14.79
N TYR A 377 29.26 -20.96 -13.53
CA TYR A 377 28.81 -20.04 -12.49
C TYR A 377 29.04 -18.58 -12.87
N GLN A 378 30.27 -18.22 -13.26
CA GLN A 378 30.60 -16.84 -13.66
C GLN A 378 29.78 -16.38 -14.86
N LEU A 379 29.59 -17.26 -15.86
CA LEU A 379 28.76 -16.98 -17.03
C LEU A 379 27.32 -16.63 -16.62
N PHE A 380 26.62 -17.53 -15.94
CA PHE A 380 25.21 -17.33 -15.60
C PHE A 380 25.02 -16.21 -14.57
N TYR A 381 25.95 -16.07 -13.61
CA TYR A 381 25.90 -14.98 -12.64
C TYR A 381 26.06 -13.62 -13.31
N SER A 382 27.03 -13.46 -14.23
CA SER A 382 27.21 -12.21 -14.98
C SER A 382 25.99 -11.86 -15.84
N GLN A 383 25.36 -12.85 -16.46
CA GLN A 383 24.11 -12.68 -17.19
C GLN A 383 22.99 -12.22 -16.26
N SER A 384 22.85 -12.84 -15.07
CA SER A 384 21.84 -12.45 -14.09
C SER A 384 21.99 -10.99 -13.66
N LEU A 385 23.23 -10.50 -13.46
CA LEU A 385 23.47 -9.09 -13.12
C LEU A 385 23.09 -8.14 -14.27
N SER A 386 23.30 -8.54 -15.52
CA SER A 386 22.85 -7.78 -16.68
C SER A 386 21.32 -7.64 -16.71
N VAL A 387 20.60 -8.74 -16.46
CA VAL A 387 19.13 -8.72 -16.34
C VAL A 387 18.69 -7.85 -15.18
N LEU A 388 19.35 -7.96 -14.02
CA LEU A 388 19.05 -7.18 -12.83
C LEU A 388 19.11 -5.68 -13.13
N ASN A 389 20.09 -5.22 -13.92
CA ASN A 389 20.21 -3.81 -14.29
C ASN A 389 19.03 -3.28 -15.12
N ARG A 390 18.43 -4.14 -15.97
CA ARG A 390 17.25 -3.81 -16.80
C ARG A 390 15.96 -3.71 -15.98
N LEU A 391 15.89 -4.33 -14.81
CA LEU A 391 14.70 -4.33 -13.97
C LEU A 391 14.38 -2.95 -13.36
N PRO A 392 13.09 -2.59 -13.23
CA PRO A 392 12.65 -1.41 -12.48
C PRO A 392 13.13 -1.42 -11.02
N THR A 393 13.36 -0.24 -10.43
CA THR A 393 13.82 -0.10 -9.02
C THR A 393 12.94 -0.83 -8.01
N SER A 394 11.61 -0.85 -8.22
CA SER A 394 10.69 -1.61 -7.36
C SER A 394 10.97 -3.11 -7.38
N ASN A 395 11.32 -3.67 -8.54
CA ASN A 395 11.56 -5.10 -8.70
C ASN A 395 12.93 -5.47 -8.14
N LYS A 396 13.94 -4.59 -8.29
CA LYS A 396 15.25 -4.75 -7.63
C LYS A 396 15.10 -4.86 -6.12
N LYS A 397 14.32 -3.97 -5.50
CA LYS A 397 14.06 -4.01 -4.05
C LYS A 397 13.37 -5.30 -3.61
N ILE A 398 12.36 -5.76 -4.35
CA ILE A 398 11.68 -7.04 -4.09
C ILE A 398 12.68 -8.21 -4.15
N LEU A 399 13.53 -8.26 -5.17
CA LEU A 399 14.54 -9.31 -5.30
C LEU A 399 15.53 -9.28 -4.13
N GLN A 400 16.00 -8.09 -3.75
CA GLN A 400 16.89 -7.88 -2.59
C GLN A 400 16.28 -8.33 -1.27
N GLU A 401 14.98 -8.15 -1.09
CA GLU A 401 14.30 -8.55 0.15
C GLU A 401 13.90 -10.04 0.16
N GLN A 402 13.54 -10.61 -0.99
CA GLN A 402 12.93 -11.94 -1.05
C GLN A 402 13.90 -13.05 -1.46
N ILE A 403 14.79 -12.78 -2.42
CA ILE A 403 15.61 -13.82 -3.03
C ILE A 403 17.07 -13.73 -2.61
N PHE A 404 17.64 -12.52 -2.49
CA PHE A 404 19.03 -12.33 -2.02
C PHE A 404 19.36 -13.04 -0.70
N PRO A 405 18.51 -13.02 0.35
CA PRO A 405 18.81 -13.71 1.61
C PRO A 405 18.92 -15.23 1.48
N ILE A 406 18.23 -15.82 0.49
CA ILE A 406 18.34 -17.26 0.16
C ILE A 406 19.76 -17.57 -0.35
N PHE A 407 20.38 -16.61 -1.04
CA PHE A 407 21.66 -16.78 -1.71
C PHE A 407 22.87 -16.53 -0.81
N GLU A 408 22.76 -15.70 0.22
CA GLU A 408 23.81 -15.53 1.23
C GLU A 408 24.09 -16.83 2.02
N GLN A 409 23.14 -17.77 2.01
CA GLN A 409 23.28 -19.07 2.69
C GLN A 409 24.10 -20.09 1.87
N VAL A 410 24.39 -19.81 0.59
CA VAL A 410 25.16 -20.71 -0.28
C VAL A 410 26.64 -20.35 -0.22
N ASN A 411 27.52 -21.33 -0.05
CA ASN A 411 28.97 -21.12 -0.01
C ASN A 411 29.55 -20.81 -1.41
N VAL A 412 29.23 -19.62 -1.94
CA VAL A 412 29.76 -19.12 -3.21
C VAL A 412 31.28 -18.86 -3.18
N LYS A 413 31.90 -18.91 -1.99
CA LYS A 413 33.36 -18.74 -1.82
C LYS A 413 34.16 -19.78 -2.58
N ALA A 414 33.59 -20.96 -2.86
CA ALA A 414 34.22 -21.99 -3.69
C ALA A 414 34.55 -21.51 -5.12
N CYS A 415 33.81 -20.54 -5.65
CA CYS A 415 34.00 -20.00 -7.00
C CYS A 415 34.35 -18.50 -7.04
N LEU A 416 34.62 -17.87 -5.89
CA LEU A 416 35.15 -16.51 -5.83
C LEU A 416 36.68 -16.54 -6.01
N PRO A 417 37.28 -15.70 -6.87
CA PRO A 417 38.73 -15.57 -6.91
C PRO A 417 39.24 -15.03 -5.57
N LEU A 418 40.35 -15.61 -5.07
CA LEU A 418 41.01 -15.25 -3.81
C LEU A 418 41.31 -13.74 -3.64
N SER A 419 41.32 -12.97 -4.72
CA SER A 419 41.58 -11.52 -4.73
C SER A 419 40.34 -10.64 -4.43
N LYS A 420 39.16 -11.22 -4.24
CA LYS A 420 37.91 -10.50 -3.92
C LYS A 420 37.16 -11.05 -2.69
N LEU A 421 37.78 -11.97 -1.95
CA LEU A 421 37.41 -12.28 -0.56
C LEU A 421 37.97 -11.19 0.36
#